data_AF-A0A258JQM3-F1
#
_entry.id   AF-A0A258JQM3-F1
#
_cell.length_a   1.000
_cell.length_b   1.000
_cell.length_c   1.000
_cell.angle_alpha   90.00
_cell.angle_beta   90.00
_cell.angle_gamma   90.00
#
_symmetry.space_group_name_H-M   'P 1'
#
loop_
_entity.id
_entity.type
_entity.pdbx_description
1 polymer ?
#
loop_
_entity_poly.entity_id
_entity_poly.type
_entity_poly.pdbx_seq_one_letter_code
_entity_poly.pdbx_strand_id
1 'polypeptide(L)'
;MGFAAAPGADAGRWMVGRTPTEGAQVLPRVFNLCAAAHRAACLGALGLAAAPDEAAMRLETVRDQGVALFHTWPTLLGLEPDRGALTLLAAPDAVALAARLDADDLPAFSLADLDLWLEAGTTGAAQVLRQIRDRIDPAWGRAALPPLQLADLDAALAAPGAPALRSETIAGEADPRPAPSGRVPSGRPPG
;
A
#
# COMPACT_ATOMS: atom_id res chain seq x y z
N MET A 1 9.03 15.80 21.62
CA MET A 1 7.67 16.30 21.33
C MET A 1 6.89 15.10 20.78
N GLY A 2 5.95 14.55 21.54
CA GLY A 2 5.26 13.32 21.14
C GLY A 2 4.09 13.62 20.20
N PHE A 3 4.02 12.93 19.07
CA PHE A 3 2.87 12.94 18.17
C PHE A 3 1.73 12.11 18.80
N ALA A 4 1.09 12.63 19.83
CA ALA A 4 -0.16 12.05 20.30
C ALA A 4 -1.26 12.48 19.32
N ALA A 5 -1.78 11.54 18.53
CA ALA A 5 -3.00 11.78 17.77
C ALA A 5 -4.09 12.20 18.76
N ALA A 6 -4.78 13.32 18.47
CA ALA A 6 -5.98 13.67 19.22
C ALA A 6 -6.93 12.46 19.21
N PRO A 7 -7.60 12.12 20.32
CA PRO A 7 -8.48 10.96 20.37
C PRO A 7 -9.61 11.16 19.35
N GLY A 8 -9.45 10.51 18.20
CA GLY A 8 -10.45 10.50 17.14
C GLY A 8 -11.66 9.68 17.58
N ALA A 9 -12.79 9.90 16.91
CA ALA A 9 -13.95 9.04 17.07
C ALA A 9 -13.56 7.58 16.74
N ASP A 10 -13.92 6.65 17.62
CA ASP A 10 -13.75 5.22 17.37
C ASP A 10 -14.72 4.77 16.28
N ALA A 11 -14.24 4.73 15.03
CA ALA A 11 -15.01 4.32 13.86
C ALA A 11 -15.56 2.89 14.00
N GLY A 12 -14.93 2.05 14.84
CA GLY A 12 -15.41 0.70 15.15
C GLY A 12 -16.77 0.71 15.86
N ARG A 13 -17.01 1.69 16.75
CA ARG A 13 -18.33 1.85 17.40
C ARG A 13 -19.43 2.17 16.41
N TRP A 14 -19.11 2.82 15.29
CA TRP A 14 -20.08 3.06 14.23
C TRP A 14 -20.40 1.80 13.44
N MET A 15 -19.67 0.69 13.61
CA MET A 15 -20.00 -0.57 12.94
C MET A 15 -20.88 -1.49 13.80
N VAL A 16 -21.02 -1.21 15.10
CA VAL A 16 -21.84 -2.01 16.01
C VAL A 16 -23.30 -2.00 15.55
N GLY A 17 -23.86 -3.19 15.34
CA GLY A 17 -25.24 -3.40 14.90
C GLY A 17 -25.47 -3.23 13.39
N ARG A 18 -24.44 -2.90 12.60
CA ARG A 18 -24.53 -2.85 11.13
C ARG A 18 -24.21 -4.21 10.52
N THR A 19 -24.83 -4.50 9.39
CA THR A 19 -24.49 -5.64 8.54
C THR A 19 -23.13 -5.44 7.87
N PRO A 20 -22.44 -6.51 7.43
CA PRO A 20 -21.23 -6.43 6.62
C PRO A 20 -21.35 -5.47 5.41
N THR A 21 -22.47 -5.56 4.68
CA THR A 21 -22.73 -4.71 3.52
C THR A 21 -22.87 -3.23 3.89
N GLU A 22 -23.55 -2.93 4.99
CA GLU A 22 -23.66 -1.56 5.51
C GLU A 22 -22.30 -1.02 5.97
N GLY A 23 -21.50 -1.84 6.65
CA GLY A 23 -20.14 -1.49 7.06
C GLY A 23 -19.27 -1.11 5.86
N ALA A 24 -19.32 -1.91 4.79
CA ALA A 24 -18.60 -1.66 3.55
C ALA A 24 -19.07 -0.38 2.80
N GLN A 25 -20.26 0.12 3.07
CA GLN A 25 -20.75 1.39 2.52
C GLN A 25 -20.39 2.60 3.39
N VAL A 26 -20.32 2.42 4.71
CA VAL A 26 -20.09 3.51 5.66
C VAL A 26 -18.60 3.82 5.81
N LEU A 27 -17.75 2.81 5.98
CA LEU A 27 -16.31 3.01 6.24
C LEU A 27 -15.59 3.90 5.20
N PRO A 28 -15.83 3.74 3.89
CA PRO A 28 -15.23 4.62 2.87
C PRO A 28 -15.62 6.09 2.99
N ARG A 29 -16.75 6.40 3.64
CA ARG A 29 -17.20 7.79 3.86
C ARG A 29 -16.55 8.44 5.07
N VAL A 30 -16.18 7.63 6.07
CA VAL A 30 -15.45 8.07 7.26
C VAL A 30 -14.01 8.40 6.89
N PHE A 31 -13.40 7.54 6.08
CA PHE A 31 -12.02 7.68 5.61
C PHE A 31 -12.00 8.00 4.13
N ASN A 32 -12.56 9.16 3.78
CA ASN A 32 -12.85 9.54 2.39
C ASN A 32 -11.62 9.87 1.54
N LEU A 33 -10.44 10.07 2.14
CA LEU A 33 -9.18 10.29 1.41
C LEU A 33 -8.75 9.02 0.64
N CYS A 34 -9.04 7.84 1.21
CA CYS A 34 -8.66 6.53 0.64
C CYS A 34 -9.89 5.62 0.54
N ALA A 35 -11.02 6.16 0.08
CA ALA A 35 -12.32 5.50 0.12
C ALA A 35 -12.33 4.13 -0.58
N ALA A 36 -11.75 4.03 -1.78
CA ALA A 36 -11.64 2.81 -2.56
C ALA A 36 -10.72 1.79 -1.86
N ALA A 37 -9.59 2.24 -1.32
CA ALA A 37 -8.70 1.38 -0.55
C ALA A 37 -9.40 0.82 0.70
N HIS A 38 -10.08 1.66 1.48
CA HIS A 38 -10.84 1.24 2.65
C HIS A 38 -12.00 0.31 2.29
N ARG A 39 -12.67 0.55 1.16
CA ARG A 39 -13.74 -0.32 0.66
C ARG A 39 -13.19 -1.71 0.31
N ALA A 40 -12.10 -1.77 -0.44
CA ALA A 40 -11.45 -3.03 -0.82
C ALA A 40 -11.01 -3.83 0.42
N ALA A 41 -10.35 -3.15 1.37
CA ALA A 41 -9.94 -3.76 2.63
C ALA A 41 -11.13 -4.26 3.46
N CYS A 42 -12.20 -3.46 3.55
CA CYS A 42 -13.41 -3.83 4.27
C CYS A 42 -14.10 -5.06 3.65
N LEU A 43 -14.27 -5.09 2.33
CA LEU A 43 -14.87 -6.23 1.63
C LEU A 43 -14.03 -7.50 1.80
N GLY A 44 -12.70 -7.38 1.68
CA GLY A 44 -11.78 -8.49 1.95
C GLY A 44 -11.86 -9.03 3.38
N ALA A 45 -11.89 -8.14 4.39
CA ALA A 45 -12.01 -8.53 5.79
C ALA A 45 -13.37 -9.20 6.12
N LEU A 46 -14.42 -8.84 5.40
CA LEU A 46 -15.77 -9.39 5.57
C LEU A 46 -16.04 -10.64 4.72
N GLY A 47 -15.05 -11.12 3.96
CA GLY A 47 -15.20 -12.27 3.05
C GLY A 47 -16.15 -12.00 1.88
N LEU A 48 -16.35 -10.73 1.51
CA LEU A 48 -17.23 -10.33 0.42
C LEU A 48 -16.45 -10.24 -0.89
N ALA A 49 -17.03 -10.76 -1.98
CA ALA A 49 -16.42 -10.67 -3.30
C ALA A 49 -16.34 -9.22 -3.78
N ALA A 50 -15.14 -8.77 -4.10
CA ALA A 50 -14.89 -7.47 -4.68
C ALA A 50 -13.62 -7.50 -5.52
N ALA A 51 -13.69 -7.00 -6.75
CA ALA A 51 -12.49 -6.63 -7.48
C ALA A 51 -12.00 -5.27 -6.94
N PRO A 52 -10.71 -5.11 -6.63
CA PRO A 52 -10.17 -3.81 -6.26
C PRO A 52 -10.31 -2.83 -7.43
N ASP A 53 -10.76 -1.61 -7.14
CA ASP A 53 -10.77 -0.53 -8.12
C ASP A 53 -9.38 0.12 -8.15
N GLU A 54 -8.45 -0.52 -8.87
CA GLU A 54 -7.06 -0.07 -8.98
C GLU A 54 -6.94 1.34 -9.58
N ALA A 55 -7.88 1.75 -10.43
CA ALA A 55 -7.87 3.08 -11.01
C ALA A 55 -8.25 4.14 -9.94
N ALA A 56 -9.30 3.89 -9.17
CA ALA A 56 -9.69 4.76 -8.07
C ALA A 56 -8.60 4.83 -6.98
N MET A 57 -7.99 3.71 -6.61
CA MET A 57 -6.91 3.68 -5.62
C MET A 57 -5.64 4.42 -6.09
N ARG A 58 -5.32 4.35 -7.39
CA ARG A 58 -4.23 5.16 -7.97
C ARG A 58 -4.55 6.66 -7.90
N LEU A 59 -5.78 7.06 -8.20
CA LEU A 59 -6.21 8.46 -8.07
C LEU A 59 -6.18 8.95 -6.61
N GLU A 60 -6.58 8.11 -5.66
CA GLU A 60 -6.46 8.39 -4.22
C GLU A 60 -5.00 8.61 -3.83
N THR A 61 -4.09 7.74 -4.29
CA THR A 61 -2.65 7.87 -4.05
C THR A 61 -2.11 9.19 -4.60
N VAL A 62 -2.45 9.54 -5.85
CA VAL A 62 -2.00 10.80 -6.46
C VAL A 62 -2.52 12.02 -5.69
N ARG A 63 -3.78 12.00 -5.23
CA ARG A 63 -4.35 13.10 -4.44
C ARG A 63 -3.68 13.23 -3.08
N ASP A 64 -3.51 12.13 -2.35
CA ASP A 64 -2.89 12.12 -1.03
C ASP A 64 -1.44 12.61 -1.09
N GLN A 65 -0.63 12.02 -1.99
CA GLN A 65 0.76 12.41 -2.18
C GLN A 65 0.88 13.84 -2.72
N GLY A 66 -0.02 14.26 -3.61
CA GLY A 66 -0.08 15.63 -4.11
C GLY A 66 -0.38 16.65 -3.02
N VAL A 67 -1.31 16.38 -2.10
CA VAL A 67 -1.60 17.26 -0.95
C VAL A 67 -0.40 17.33 0.00
N ALA A 68 0.29 16.21 0.22
CA ALA A 68 1.52 16.21 1.01
C ALA A 68 2.59 17.11 0.37
N LEU A 69 2.88 16.88 -0.91
CA LEU A 69 3.97 17.53 -1.65
C LEU A 69 3.71 19.01 -1.97
N PHE A 70 2.49 19.38 -2.37
CA PHE A 70 2.18 20.73 -2.84
C PHE A 70 1.58 21.64 -1.78
N HIS A 71 1.20 21.11 -0.60
CA HIS A 71 0.61 21.91 0.48
C HIS A 71 1.24 21.64 1.84
N THR A 72 1.14 20.41 2.33
CA THR A 72 1.42 20.09 3.73
C THR A 72 2.91 20.27 4.06
N TRP A 73 3.80 19.67 3.28
CA TRP A 73 5.24 19.79 3.50
C TRP A 73 5.77 21.20 3.24
N PRO A 74 5.40 21.92 2.15
CA PRO A 74 5.76 23.33 2.00
C PRO A 74 5.40 24.15 3.25
N THR A 75 4.16 24.03 3.72
CA THR A 75 3.68 24.78 4.90
C THR A 75 4.51 24.47 6.15
N LEU A 76 4.78 23.18 6.41
CA LEU A 76 5.59 22.75 7.57
C LEU A 76 7.04 23.22 7.48
N LEU A 77 7.56 23.42 6.27
CA LEU A 77 8.94 23.86 6.04
C LEU A 77 9.07 25.39 5.92
N GLY A 78 7.96 26.13 5.97
CA GLY A 78 7.93 27.59 5.79
C GLY A 78 8.06 28.03 4.32
N LEU A 79 7.72 27.16 3.38
CA LEU A 79 7.62 27.43 1.95
C LEU A 79 6.17 27.70 1.53
N GLU A 80 5.99 28.38 0.40
CA GLU A 80 4.65 28.63 -0.16
C GLU A 80 4.06 27.37 -0.83
N PRO A 81 2.80 26.99 -0.52
CA PRO A 81 2.07 25.95 -1.24
C PRO A 81 1.87 26.25 -2.74
N ASP A 82 1.98 25.24 -3.60
CA ASP A 82 1.65 25.37 -5.03
C ASP A 82 0.14 25.19 -5.27
N ARG A 83 -0.59 26.31 -5.22
CA ARG A 83 -2.04 26.35 -5.48
C ARG A 83 -2.44 25.86 -6.88
N GLY A 84 -1.56 26.05 -7.86
CA GLY A 84 -1.80 25.60 -9.23
C GLY A 84 -1.77 24.09 -9.33
N ALA A 85 -0.76 23.46 -8.72
CA ALA A 85 -0.65 22.01 -8.65
C ALA A 85 -1.82 21.39 -7.83
N LEU A 86 -2.25 22.03 -6.74
CA LEU A 86 -3.40 21.57 -5.95
C LEU A 86 -4.70 21.54 -6.75
N THR A 87 -4.89 22.47 -7.69
CA THR A 87 -6.09 22.48 -8.55
C THR A 87 -6.12 21.28 -9.50
N LEU A 88 -4.95 20.80 -9.94
CA LEU A 88 -4.84 19.60 -10.78
C LEU A 88 -5.25 18.32 -10.03
N LEU A 89 -5.22 18.29 -8.70
CA LEU A 89 -5.55 17.08 -7.94
C LEU A 89 -7.05 16.74 -7.95
N ALA A 90 -7.93 17.71 -8.26
CA ALA A 90 -9.36 17.45 -8.35
C ALA A 90 -9.67 16.45 -9.49
N ALA A 91 -9.03 16.66 -10.64
CA ALA A 91 -9.07 15.78 -11.81
C ALA A 91 -7.62 15.59 -12.31
N PRO A 92 -6.87 14.63 -11.72
CA PRO A 92 -5.46 14.45 -12.02
C PRO A 92 -5.18 14.21 -13.50
N ASP A 93 -4.44 15.14 -14.10
CA ASP A 93 -3.82 14.98 -15.40
C ASP A 93 -2.33 14.71 -15.17
N ALA A 94 -1.90 13.50 -15.54
CA ALA A 94 -0.53 13.04 -15.33
C ALA A 94 0.50 13.93 -16.06
N VAL A 95 0.16 14.43 -17.26
CA VAL A 95 1.07 15.27 -18.05
C VAL A 95 1.20 16.64 -17.39
N ALA A 96 0.08 17.24 -16.98
CA ALA A 96 0.08 18.52 -16.30
C ALA A 96 0.80 18.46 -14.95
N LEU A 97 0.65 17.37 -14.20
CA LEU A 97 1.36 17.13 -12.94
C LEU A 97 2.85 16.91 -13.15
N ALA A 98 3.26 16.10 -14.15
CA ALA A 98 4.66 15.88 -14.48
C ALA A 98 5.37 17.19 -14.86
N ALA A 99 4.71 18.04 -15.66
CA ALA A 99 5.23 19.36 -16.03
C ALA A 99 5.44 20.28 -14.82
N ARG A 100 4.65 20.14 -13.74
CA ARG A 100 4.85 20.89 -12.49
C ARG A 100 6.05 20.42 -11.68
N LEU A 101 6.45 19.16 -11.88
CA LEU A 101 7.61 18.57 -11.24
C LEU A 101 8.89 18.79 -12.04
N ASP A 102 8.80 19.27 -13.29
CA ASP A 102 9.94 19.34 -14.22
C ASP A 102 10.58 17.95 -14.40
N ALA A 103 9.71 16.94 -14.50
CA ALA A 103 10.07 15.53 -14.51
C ALA A 103 9.50 14.84 -15.77
N ASP A 104 10.10 15.17 -16.93
CA ASP A 104 9.59 14.77 -18.25
C ASP A 104 9.79 13.28 -18.57
N ASP A 105 10.69 12.56 -17.87
CA ASP A 105 10.92 11.12 -18.04
C ASP A 105 11.13 10.40 -16.69
N LEU A 106 10.04 10.24 -15.94
CA LEU A 106 10.04 9.50 -14.67
C LEU A 106 10.49 8.03 -14.79
N PRO A 107 10.12 7.26 -15.85
CA PRO A 107 10.58 5.88 -16.00
C PRO A 107 12.09 5.71 -16.14
N ALA A 108 12.79 6.68 -16.76
CA ALA A 108 14.25 6.66 -16.90
C ALA A 108 14.99 7.38 -15.75
N PHE A 109 14.26 7.96 -14.80
CA PHE A 109 14.80 8.83 -13.76
C PHE A 109 15.74 8.08 -12.81
N SER A 110 17.02 8.45 -12.82
CA SER A 110 18.04 7.84 -11.97
C SER A 110 18.25 8.59 -10.66
N LEU A 111 19.02 8.00 -9.73
CA LEU A 111 19.44 8.70 -8.51
C LEU A 111 20.34 9.91 -8.80
N ALA A 112 21.14 9.87 -9.87
CA ALA A 112 21.95 11.01 -10.27
C ALA A 112 21.07 12.14 -10.82
N ASP A 113 20.01 11.81 -11.56
CA ASP A 113 19.03 12.80 -12.02
C ASP A 113 18.28 13.42 -10.84
N LEU A 114 17.96 12.61 -9.82
CA LEU A 114 17.39 13.11 -8.56
C LEU A 114 18.32 14.12 -7.89
N ASP A 115 19.62 13.81 -7.76
CA ASP A 115 20.60 14.72 -7.17
C ASP A 115 20.65 16.05 -7.94
N LEU A 116 20.78 15.98 -9.28
CA LEU A 116 20.80 17.16 -10.14
C LEU A 116 19.51 17.99 -10.05
N TRP A 117 18.35 17.34 -10.02
CA TRP A 117 17.06 18.00 -9.91
C TRP A 117 16.87 18.71 -8.56
N LEU A 118 17.30 18.07 -7.45
CA LEU A 118 17.28 18.66 -6.11
C LEU A 118 18.25 19.84 -6.00
N GLU A 119 19.45 19.72 -6.57
CA GLU A 119 20.44 20.79 -6.64
C GLU A 119 19.89 21.99 -7.42
N ALA A 120 19.28 21.74 -8.58
CA ALA A 120 18.69 22.78 -9.42
C ALA A 120 17.56 23.52 -8.69
N GLY A 121 16.68 22.80 -7.98
CA GLY A 121 15.62 23.40 -7.15
C GLY A 121 14.64 24.28 -7.92
N THR A 122 14.43 23.99 -9.20
CA THR A 122 13.63 24.78 -10.14
C THR A 122 12.14 24.77 -9.80
N THR A 123 11.67 23.72 -9.12
CA THR A 123 10.27 23.55 -8.72
C THR A 123 10.10 23.62 -7.21
N GLY A 124 8.88 23.96 -6.76
CA GLY A 124 8.55 23.94 -5.32
C GLY A 124 8.73 22.54 -4.71
N ALA A 125 8.42 21.48 -5.47
CA ALA A 125 8.65 20.10 -5.05
C ALA A 125 10.14 19.79 -4.83
N ALA A 126 11.02 20.22 -5.74
CA ALA A 126 12.46 20.05 -5.59
C ALA A 126 12.99 20.79 -4.35
N GLN A 127 12.50 22.01 -4.09
CA GLN A 127 12.87 22.79 -2.91
C GLN A 127 12.44 22.12 -1.60
N VAL A 128 11.21 21.59 -1.55
CA VAL A 128 10.71 20.81 -0.41
C VAL A 128 11.58 19.59 -0.16
N LEU A 129 11.81 18.78 -1.18
CA LEU A 129 12.56 17.53 -1.04
C LEU A 129 14.03 17.79 -0.69
N ARG A 130 14.64 18.86 -1.22
CA ARG A 130 15.98 19.30 -0.80
C ARG A 130 16.00 19.67 0.68
N GLN A 131 15.06 20.49 1.14
CA GLN A 131 15.00 20.84 2.57
C GLN A 131 14.76 19.63 3.47
N ILE A 132 13.96 18.66 3.03
CA ILE A 132 13.77 17.40 3.76
C ILE A 132 15.10 16.65 3.85
N ARG A 133 15.82 16.50 2.74
CA ARG A 133 17.14 15.86 2.70
C ARG A 133 18.15 16.55 3.61
N ASP A 134 18.14 17.87 3.65
CA ASP A 134 19.08 18.66 4.46
C ASP A 134 18.77 18.59 5.97
N ARG A 135 17.51 18.35 6.33
CA ARG A 135 17.03 18.39 7.73
C ARG A 135 16.85 17.03 8.38
N ILE A 136 16.62 15.98 7.60
CA ILE A 136 16.36 14.63 8.12
C ILE A 136 17.63 13.79 8.01
N ASP A 137 18.06 13.24 9.15
CA ASP A 137 19.12 12.24 9.18
C ASP A 137 18.74 11.03 8.30
N PRO A 138 19.54 10.64 7.29
CA PRO A 138 19.28 9.47 6.47
C PRO A 138 19.20 8.14 7.24
N ALA A 139 19.72 8.11 8.47
CA ALA A 139 19.59 6.98 9.39
C ALA A 139 18.27 7.00 10.16
N TRP A 140 17.51 8.09 10.14
CA TRP A 140 16.23 8.19 10.81
C TRP A 140 15.24 7.15 10.27
N GLY A 141 14.57 6.43 11.17
CA GLY A 141 13.67 5.33 10.83
C GLY A 141 14.37 3.99 10.56
N ARG A 142 15.71 3.93 10.54
CA ARG A 142 16.43 2.65 10.52
C ARG A 142 16.46 2.05 11.92
N ALA A 143 15.82 0.90 12.07
CA ALA A 143 15.96 0.07 13.26
C ALA A 143 16.98 -1.03 13.00
N ALA A 144 17.98 -1.16 13.86
CA ALA A 144 18.85 -2.33 13.88
C ALA A 144 18.04 -3.50 14.48
N LEU A 145 17.30 -4.19 13.62
CA LEU A 145 16.63 -5.43 14.01
C LEU A 145 17.67 -6.55 14.10
N PRO A 146 17.57 -7.45 15.09
CA PRO A 146 18.36 -8.67 15.10
C PRO A 146 18.17 -9.42 13.76
N PRO A 147 19.21 -10.13 13.26
CA PRO A 147 19.04 -10.95 12.07
C PRO A 147 17.94 -11.97 12.33
N LEU A 148 16.97 -12.06 11.42
CA LEU A 148 15.86 -13.02 11.50
C LEU A 148 16.42 -14.44 11.59
N GLN A 149 16.18 -15.13 12.70
CA GLN A 149 16.57 -16.52 12.91
C GLN A 149 15.43 -17.46 12.52
N LEU A 150 15.76 -18.70 12.16
CA LEU A 150 14.74 -19.74 11.91
C LEU A 150 13.83 -19.95 13.14
N ALA A 151 14.40 -19.85 14.34
CA ALA A 151 13.62 -19.96 15.59
C ALA A 151 12.56 -18.85 15.73
N ASP A 152 12.80 -17.66 15.17
CA ASP A 152 11.82 -16.56 15.18
C ASP A 152 10.63 -16.89 14.26
N LEU A 153 10.89 -17.54 13.12
CA LEU A 153 9.85 -18.02 12.20
C LEU A 153 9.02 -19.13 12.83
N ASP A 154 9.69 -20.12 13.46
CA ASP A 154 9.02 -21.23 14.13
C ASP A 154 8.12 -20.74 15.26
N ALA A 155 8.61 -19.80 16.07
CA ALA A 155 7.85 -19.17 17.13
C ALA A 155 6.63 -18.39 16.59
N ALA A 156 6.79 -17.66 15.48
CA ALA A 156 5.71 -16.91 14.86
C ALA A 156 4.62 -17.83 14.26
N LEU A 157 5.00 -18.96 13.66
CA LEU A 157 4.08 -19.94 13.08
C LEU A 157 3.38 -20.79 14.15
N ALA A 158 4.03 -21.02 15.30
CA ALA A 158 3.44 -21.73 16.43
C ALA A 158 2.52 -20.84 17.30
N ALA A 159 2.53 -19.52 17.09
CA ALA A 159 1.73 -18.59 17.87
C ALA A 159 0.22 -18.79 17.62
N PRO A 160 -0.64 -18.73 18.66
CA PRO A 160 -2.09 -18.76 18.49
C PRO A 160 -2.54 -17.60 17.59
N GLY A 161 -3.24 -17.92 16.48
CA GLY A 161 -3.66 -16.93 15.49
C GLY A 161 -2.64 -16.67 14.37
N ALA A 162 -1.62 -17.53 14.23
CA ALA A 162 -0.73 -17.50 13.09
C ALA A 162 -1.52 -17.52 11.76
N PRO A 163 -1.13 -16.69 10.77
CA PRO A 163 -1.79 -16.68 9.47
C PRO A 163 -1.69 -18.07 8.83
N ALA A 164 -2.79 -18.56 8.27
CA ALA A 164 -2.77 -19.82 7.55
C ALA A 164 -1.71 -19.76 6.45
N LEU A 165 -0.78 -20.74 6.44
CA LEU A 165 0.20 -20.91 5.38
C LEU A 165 -0.55 -21.00 4.05
N ARG A 166 -0.37 -20.01 3.18
CA ARG A 166 -0.88 -20.05 1.82
C ARG A 166 0.07 -20.92 1.01
N SER A 167 -0.34 -22.16 0.72
CA SER A 167 0.34 -22.97 -0.27
C SER A 167 0.10 -22.37 -1.65
N GLU A 168 1.09 -21.67 -2.19
CA GLU A 168 1.14 -21.42 -3.63
C GLU A 168 1.55 -22.73 -4.31
N THR A 169 0.56 -23.48 -4.78
CA THR A 169 0.83 -24.54 -5.76
C THR A 169 1.27 -23.82 -7.04
N ILE A 170 2.58 -23.81 -7.32
CA ILE A 170 3.06 -23.46 -8.66
C ILE A 170 2.48 -24.52 -9.59
N ALA A 171 1.51 -24.11 -10.42
CA ALA A 171 0.97 -24.94 -11.48
C ALA A 171 2.06 -25.12 -12.54
N GLY A 172 2.90 -26.14 -12.37
CA GLY A 172 4.05 -26.29 -13.24
C GLY A 172 4.90 -27.54 -13.03
N GLU A 173 4.34 -28.69 -12.63
CA GLU A 173 4.91 -29.99 -13.00
C GLU A 173 3.91 -31.13 -12.77
N ALA A 174 2.87 -31.20 -13.62
CA ALA A 174 2.16 -32.45 -13.84
C ALA A 174 2.86 -33.17 -14.99
N ASP A 175 3.83 -34.04 -14.68
CA ASP A 175 4.28 -35.10 -15.58
C ASP A 175 3.14 -36.15 -15.67
N PRO A 176 2.40 -36.27 -16.79
CA PRO A 176 1.34 -37.25 -16.92
C PRO A 176 1.96 -38.58 -17.35
N ARG A 177 2.71 -39.23 -16.47
CA ARG A 177 3.02 -40.65 -16.64
C ARG A 177 1.87 -41.48 -16.05
N PRO A 178 1.09 -42.21 -16.86
CA PRO A 178 0.05 -43.08 -16.32
C PRO A 178 0.69 -44.20 -15.49
N ALA A 179 0.23 -44.33 -14.24
CA ALA A 179 0.60 -45.43 -13.36
C ALA A 179 0.20 -46.79 -13.99
N PRO A 180 1.02 -47.84 -13.89
CA PRO A 180 0.69 -49.15 -14.43
C PRO A 180 -0.51 -49.76 -13.69
N SER A 181 -1.48 -50.27 -14.46
CA SER A 181 -2.66 -50.93 -13.94
C SER A 181 -2.31 -52.27 -13.27
N GLY A 182 -2.22 -52.24 -11.94
CA GLY A 182 -2.14 -53.45 -11.13
C GLY A 182 -3.50 -54.14 -11.06
N ARG A 183 -3.63 -55.28 -11.75
CA ARG A 183 -4.75 -56.23 -11.59
C ARG A 183 -4.90 -56.62 -10.11
N VAL A 184 -6.13 -56.51 -9.60
CA VAL A 184 -6.56 -57.17 -8.36
C VAL A 184 -6.72 -58.68 -8.63
N PRO A 185 -6.02 -59.59 -7.92
CA PRO A 185 -6.34 -61.00 -7.98
C PRO A 185 -7.56 -61.30 -7.09
N SER A 186 -8.62 -61.83 -7.70
CA SER A 186 -9.80 -62.37 -7.05
C SER A 186 -9.46 -63.66 -6.30
N GLY A 187 -9.21 -63.56 -4.99
CA GLY A 187 -9.14 -64.70 -4.08
C GLY A 187 -10.54 -65.09 -3.58
N ARG A 188 -11.02 -66.26 -4.01
CA ARG A 188 -12.23 -66.93 -3.52
C ARG A 188 -11.99 -67.51 -2.11
N PRO A 189 -12.91 -67.38 -1.14
CA PRO A 189 -12.76 -68.05 0.16
C PRO A 189 -13.15 -69.54 0.07
N PRO A 190 -12.51 -70.43 0.84
CA PRO A 190 -12.98 -71.80 1.03
C PRO A 190 -13.91 -71.91 2.25
N GLY A 191 -14.93 -72.75 2.13
CA GLY A 191 -15.60 -73.47 3.23
C GLY A 191 -16.52 -72.66 4.12
#